data_AF-A0A3P5HEY9-F1
#
_entry.id   AF-A0A3P5HEY9-F1
#
_cell.length_a   1.000
_cell.length_b   1.000
_cell.length_c   1.000
_cell.angle_alpha   90.00
_cell.angle_beta   90.00
_cell.angle_gamma   90.00
#
_symmetry.space_group_name_H-M   'P 1'
#
loop_
_entity.id
_entity.type
_entity.pdbx_description
1 polymer ?
#
loop_
_entity_poly.entity_id
_entity_poly.type
_entity_poly.pdbx_seq_one_letter_code
_entity_poly.pdbx_strand_id
1 'polypeptide(L)'
;MVVPEVQNLISKEDIPHFSCDITDIQGISASKSEMYDIGDIYEFPLLRCPGLVTPVNEEHLRENMQYWELRLHRMRFAEYPWTERKLYWLNEGGSHHFAAARYQACRLGISVPLTGRLSRFHVNMQMVSALCQQWHLFAIPADERLACFFRAMIAFECPFGNSELPRNMHNTIKSGVKLKLVWLERGHTKADIVADVLATAGFPDFGDQLKLLATSSLQKTHKLA
;
A
#
# COMPACT_ATOMS: atom_id res chain seq x y z
N MET A 1 18.01 -7.83 17.27
CA MET A 1 17.22 -6.87 18.07
C MET A 1 16.19 -6.25 17.17
N VAL A 2 14.93 -6.18 17.56
CA VAL A 2 13.90 -5.52 16.73
C VAL A 2 13.83 -4.05 17.13
N VAL A 3 13.89 -3.15 16.15
CA VAL A 3 13.75 -1.70 16.36
C VAL A 3 12.27 -1.40 16.67
N PRO A 4 11.91 -0.95 17.88
CA PRO A 4 10.52 -0.80 18.29
C PRO A 4 9.72 0.15 17.40
N GLU A 5 10.38 1.18 16.87
CA GLU A 5 9.77 2.16 15.97
C GLU A 5 9.38 1.52 14.64
N VAL A 6 10.13 0.51 14.17
CA VAL A 6 9.78 -0.27 12.97
C VAL A 6 8.56 -1.15 13.24
N GLN A 7 8.48 -1.77 14.42
CA GLN A 7 7.33 -2.62 14.79
C GLN A 7 6.03 -1.82 14.88
N ASN A 8 6.10 -0.58 15.36
CA ASN A 8 4.94 0.27 15.58
C ASN A 8 4.72 1.31 14.47
N LEU A 9 5.46 1.18 13.36
CA LEU A 9 5.40 2.11 12.22
C LEU A 9 4.01 2.14 11.58
N ILE A 10 3.33 1.00 11.54
CA ILE A 10 1.96 0.89 11.02
C ILE A 10 1.02 0.66 12.19
N SER A 11 0.06 1.57 12.34
CA SER A 11 -1.08 1.36 13.23
C SER A 11 -2.31 0.96 12.43
N LYS A 12 -3.26 0.33 13.12
CA LYS A 12 -4.50 -0.16 12.54
C LYS A 12 -5.67 0.21 13.44
N GLU A 13 -6.70 0.77 12.83
CA GLU A 13 -8.02 1.00 13.42
C GLU A 13 -9.01 0.01 12.80
N ASP A 14 -9.87 -0.60 13.61
CA ASP A 14 -10.97 -1.44 13.12
C ASP A 14 -12.31 -0.75 13.38
N ILE A 15 -13.04 -0.45 12.31
CA ILE A 15 -14.35 0.21 12.36
C ILE A 15 -15.43 -0.85 12.13
N PRO A 16 -16.22 -1.21 13.16
CA PRO A 16 -17.36 -2.11 13.00
C PRO A 16 -18.50 -1.39 12.27
N HIS A 17 -19.33 -2.14 11.56
CA HIS A 17 -20.52 -1.60 10.85
C HIS A 17 -20.21 -0.47 9.85
N PHE A 18 -19.00 -0.47 9.28
CA PHE A 18 -18.64 0.44 8.20
C PHE A 18 -19.56 0.20 6.99
N SER A 19 -20.05 1.28 6.39
CA SER A 19 -20.88 1.24 5.20
C SER A 19 -20.28 2.08 4.08
N CYS A 20 -20.37 1.59 2.86
CA CYS A 20 -19.93 2.26 1.63
C CYS A 20 -20.82 1.83 0.47
N ASP A 21 -20.75 2.55 -0.65
CA ASP A 21 -21.34 2.10 -1.89
C ASP A 21 -20.40 1.13 -2.61
N ILE A 22 -20.94 0.17 -3.37
CA ILE A 22 -20.13 -0.74 -4.19
C ILE A 22 -19.15 0.00 -5.12
N THR A 23 -19.53 1.19 -5.58
CA THR A 23 -18.72 2.02 -6.49
C THR A 23 -17.52 2.68 -5.80
N ASP A 24 -17.57 2.87 -4.47
CA ASP A 24 -16.46 3.39 -3.65
C ASP A 24 -15.28 2.42 -3.57
N ILE A 25 -15.53 1.12 -3.77
CA ILE A 25 -14.51 0.08 -3.70
C ILE A 25 -13.68 0.11 -4.98
N GLN A 26 -12.38 0.33 -4.82
CA GLN A 26 -11.43 0.53 -5.93
C GLN A 26 -10.49 -0.67 -6.11
N GLY A 27 -10.45 -1.60 -5.16
CA GLY A 27 -9.60 -2.77 -5.23
C GLY A 27 -10.22 -4.04 -4.64
N ILE A 28 -9.68 -5.18 -5.06
CA ILE A 28 -10.05 -6.53 -4.60
C ILE A 28 -8.75 -7.23 -4.17
N SER A 29 -8.73 -7.82 -2.98
CA SER A 29 -7.49 -8.38 -2.39
C SER A 29 -7.10 -9.75 -2.96
N ALA A 30 -8.03 -10.69 -3.03
CA ALA A 30 -7.79 -12.04 -3.52
C ALA A 30 -8.41 -12.20 -4.90
N SER A 31 -7.57 -12.16 -5.93
CA SER A 31 -7.99 -12.59 -7.27
C SER A 31 -7.01 -13.62 -7.78
N LYS A 32 -7.51 -14.76 -8.28
CA LYS A 32 -6.71 -15.77 -9.02
C LYS A 32 -6.11 -15.22 -10.33
N SER A 33 -6.30 -13.93 -10.57
CA SER A 33 -5.86 -13.16 -11.71
C SER A 33 -4.61 -12.33 -11.39
N GLU A 34 -3.74 -12.81 -10.48
CA GLU A 34 -2.47 -12.16 -10.05
C GLU A 34 -1.53 -11.78 -11.22
N MET A 35 -1.76 -12.34 -12.42
CA MET A 35 -0.91 -12.16 -13.60
C MET A 35 -1.34 -11.03 -14.55
N TYR A 36 -2.36 -10.23 -14.23
CA TYR A 36 -2.87 -9.22 -15.17
C TYR A 36 -2.62 -7.80 -14.69
N ASP A 37 -2.03 -6.99 -15.58
CA ASP A 37 -1.81 -5.55 -15.42
C ASP A 37 -3.13 -4.78 -15.59
N ILE A 38 -4.07 -5.02 -14.68
CA ILE A 38 -5.37 -4.36 -14.71
C ILE A 38 -5.24 -3.10 -13.85
N GLY A 39 -5.14 -1.96 -14.53
CA GLY A 39 -4.98 -0.62 -13.95
C GLY A 39 -6.19 -0.13 -13.15
N ASP A 40 -7.37 -0.71 -13.37
CA ASP A 40 -8.62 -0.36 -12.67
C ASP A 40 -9.56 -1.59 -12.53
N ILE A 41 -10.17 -1.75 -11.35
CA ILE A 41 -11.25 -2.73 -11.11
C ILE A 41 -12.41 -2.58 -12.10
N TYR A 42 -12.60 -1.40 -12.69
CA TYR A 42 -13.62 -1.13 -13.70
C TYR A 42 -13.43 -1.91 -15.00
N GLU A 43 -12.19 -2.12 -15.46
CA GLU A 43 -11.90 -2.83 -16.71
C GLU A 43 -11.89 -4.35 -16.51
N PHE A 44 -11.61 -4.80 -15.29
CA PHE A 44 -11.53 -6.22 -14.94
C PHE A 44 -12.71 -7.06 -15.48
N PRO A 45 -13.99 -6.70 -15.26
CA PRO A 45 -15.08 -7.55 -15.68
C PRO A 45 -15.30 -7.54 -17.21
N LEU A 46 -14.92 -6.46 -17.91
CA LEU A 46 -14.96 -6.40 -19.37
C LEU A 46 -13.98 -7.40 -20.00
N LEU A 47 -12.79 -7.51 -19.43
CA LEU A 47 -11.72 -8.37 -19.94
C LEU A 47 -11.86 -9.83 -19.50
N ARG A 48 -12.41 -10.08 -18.31
CA ARG A 48 -12.34 -11.40 -17.65
C ARG A 48 -13.68 -12.11 -17.57
N CYS A 49 -14.79 -11.38 -17.55
CA CYS A 49 -16.12 -11.96 -17.45
C CYS A 49 -17.16 -11.12 -18.24
N PRO A 50 -16.97 -10.90 -19.55
CA PRO A 50 -17.87 -10.08 -20.37
C PRO A 50 -19.33 -10.57 -20.35
N GLY A 51 -19.54 -11.87 -20.15
CA GLY A 51 -20.88 -12.46 -20.01
C GLY A 51 -21.61 -12.05 -18.72
N LEU A 52 -20.89 -11.66 -17.66
CA LEU A 52 -21.51 -11.21 -16.40
C LEU A 52 -21.92 -9.72 -16.42
N VAL A 53 -21.45 -8.95 -17.41
CA VAL A 53 -21.72 -7.51 -17.54
C VAL A 53 -22.67 -7.17 -18.68
N THR A 54 -23.03 -8.13 -19.53
CA THR A 54 -23.86 -7.93 -20.72
C THR A 54 -25.08 -8.84 -20.69
N PRO A 55 -26.32 -8.31 -20.72
CA PRO A 55 -26.69 -6.89 -20.80
C PRO A 55 -26.43 -6.12 -19.51
N VAL A 56 -26.31 -4.79 -19.62
CA VAL A 56 -26.27 -3.87 -18.48
C VAL A 56 -27.70 -3.54 -18.08
N ASN A 57 -28.20 -4.13 -17.00
CA ASN A 57 -29.55 -3.87 -16.47
C ASN A 57 -29.65 -4.26 -14.98
N GLU A 58 -30.75 -3.89 -14.34
CA GLU A 58 -30.96 -4.14 -12.91
C GLU A 58 -31.05 -5.64 -12.55
N GLU A 59 -31.58 -6.46 -13.45
CA GLU A 59 -31.72 -7.90 -13.25
C GLU A 59 -30.35 -8.56 -13.15
N HIS A 60 -29.45 -8.25 -14.08
CA HIS A 60 -28.10 -8.80 -14.11
C HIS A 60 -27.24 -8.25 -12.96
N LEU A 61 -27.49 -7.01 -12.52
CA LEU A 61 -26.90 -6.48 -11.28
C LEU A 61 -27.34 -7.35 -10.09
N ARG A 62 -28.64 -7.61 -9.95
CA ARG A 62 -29.21 -8.42 -8.87
C ARG A 62 -28.67 -9.85 -8.88
N GLU A 63 -28.56 -10.48 -10.05
CA GLU A 63 -28.00 -11.84 -10.18
C GLU A 63 -26.55 -11.91 -9.72
N ASN A 64 -25.71 -10.96 -10.14
CA ASN A 64 -24.33 -10.89 -9.68
C ASN A 64 -24.25 -10.68 -8.16
N MET A 65 -25.12 -9.84 -7.60
CA MET A 65 -25.18 -9.59 -6.15
C MET A 65 -25.68 -10.77 -5.33
N GLN A 66 -26.37 -11.75 -5.95
CA GLN A 66 -26.82 -12.98 -5.30
C GLN A 66 -25.74 -14.06 -5.23
N TYR A 67 -24.56 -13.84 -5.84
CA TYR A 67 -23.51 -14.84 -5.83
C TYR A 67 -23.00 -15.11 -4.40
N TRP A 68 -23.11 -16.36 -3.97
CA TRP A 68 -22.93 -16.75 -2.56
C TRP A 68 -21.52 -16.46 -2.03
N GLU A 69 -20.47 -16.45 -2.87
CA GLU A 69 -19.11 -16.14 -2.44
C GLU A 69 -18.90 -14.66 -2.10
N LEU A 70 -19.81 -13.76 -2.50
CA LEU A 70 -19.74 -12.35 -2.10
C LEU A 70 -19.89 -12.17 -0.59
N ARG A 71 -20.64 -13.08 0.06
CA ARG A 71 -20.79 -13.14 1.52
C ARG A 71 -21.12 -11.77 2.13
N LEU A 72 -22.14 -11.11 1.56
CA LEU A 72 -22.53 -9.73 1.90
C LEU A 72 -22.78 -9.53 3.42
N HIS A 73 -23.16 -10.59 4.14
CA HIS A 73 -23.39 -10.56 5.59
C HIS A 73 -22.11 -10.43 6.44
N ARG A 74 -20.91 -10.60 5.86
CA ARG A 74 -19.63 -10.57 6.59
C ARG A 74 -18.51 -9.92 5.79
N MET A 75 -18.83 -8.84 5.08
CA MET A 75 -17.83 -8.14 4.29
C MET A 75 -16.71 -7.58 5.16
N ARG A 76 -15.49 -7.63 4.61
CA ARG A 76 -14.30 -7.04 5.20
C ARG A 76 -13.67 -6.10 4.20
N PHE A 77 -13.30 -4.93 4.67
CA PHE A 77 -12.68 -3.89 3.88
C PHE A 77 -11.32 -3.54 4.46
N ALA A 78 -10.42 -3.07 3.61
CA ALA A 78 -9.18 -2.44 4.04
C ALA A 78 -9.01 -1.09 3.36
N GLU A 79 -8.56 -0.11 4.14
CA GLU A 79 -8.16 1.18 3.62
C GLU A 79 -6.65 1.36 3.82
N TYR A 80 -5.94 1.59 2.71
CA TYR A 80 -4.51 1.83 2.69
C TYR A 80 -4.24 3.25 2.15
N PRO A 81 -4.04 4.25 3.03
CA PRO A 81 -3.94 5.66 2.61
C PRO A 81 -2.79 5.97 1.65
N TRP A 82 -1.78 5.11 1.64
CA TRP A 82 -0.60 5.17 0.77
C TRP A 82 -0.78 4.51 -0.60
N THR A 83 -1.95 3.95 -0.89
CA THR A 83 -2.28 3.35 -2.19
C THR A 83 -3.20 4.27 -2.99
N GLU A 84 -3.12 4.19 -4.32
CA GLU A 84 -4.02 4.94 -5.21
C GLU A 84 -5.48 4.47 -5.08
N ARG A 85 -5.68 3.14 -5.04
CA ARG A 85 -6.98 2.48 -4.89
C ARG A 85 -7.30 2.39 -3.41
N LYS A 86 -7.81 3.47 -2.81
CA LYS A 86 -7.82 3.64 -1.35
C LYS A 86 -8.55 2.53 -0.59
N LEU A 87 -9.70 2.09 -1.10
CA LEU A 87 -10.58 1.14 -0.45
C LEU A 87 -10.61 -0.19 -1.19
N TYR A 88 -10.28 -1.26 -0.47
CA TYR A 88 -10.26 -2.63 -0.96
C TYR A 88 -11.34 -3.47 -0.31
N TRP A 89 -11.97 -4.34 -1.09
CA TRP A 89 -12.70 -5.50 -0.57
C TRP A 89 -11.75 -6.67 -0.34
N LEU A 90 -11.69 -7.15 0.91
CA LEU A 90 -10.90 -8.31 1.33
C LEU A 90 -11.70 -9.59 1.09
N ASN A 91 -11.88 -9.93 -0.18
CA ASN A 91 -12.66 -11.08 -0.61
C ASN A 91 -11.95 -12.41 -0.35
N GLU A 92 -12.73 -13.49 -0.37
CA GLU A 92 -12.25 -14.88 -0.33
C GLU A 92 -12.78 -15.69 -1.53
N GLY A 93 -13.40 -15.00 -2.50
CA GLY A 93 -14.14 -15.57 -3.63
C GLY A 93 -14.97 -14.47 -4.32
N GLY A 94 -15.67 -14.81 -5.40
CA GLY A 94 -16.66 -13.93 -6.03
C GLY A 94 -16.15 -12.66 -6.73
N SER A 95 -14.84 -12.53 -7.00
CA SER A 95 -14.27 -11.31 -7.60
C SER A 95 -14.90 -10.93 -8.95
N HIS A 96 -15.19 -11.90 -9.81
CA HIS A 96 -15.86 -11.68 -11.11
C HIS A 96 -17.28 -11.12 -10.96
N HIS A 97 -18.09 -11.71 -10.07
CA HIS A 97 -19.45 -11.24 -9.83
C HIS A 97 -19.46 -9.87 -9.15
N PHE A 98 -18.58 -9.64 -8.17
CA PHE A 98 -18.46 -8.34 -7.52
C PHE A 98 -18.09 -7.24 -8.50
N ALA A 99 -17.06 -7.47 -9.32
CA ALA A 99 -16.61 -6.48 -10.29
C ALA A 99 -17.67 -6.23 -11.37
N ALA A 100 -18.38 -7.27 -11.81
CA ALA A 100 -19.50 -7.14 -12.74
C ALA A 100 -20.67 -6.35 -12.13
N ALA A 101 -21.04 -6.64 -10.88
CA ALA A 101 -22.07 -5.87 -10.15
C ALA A 101 -21.64 -4.40 -9.99
N ARG A 102 -20.40 -4.13 -9.58
CA ARG A 102 -19.86 -2.77 -9.49
C ARG A 102 -19.93 -2.06 -10.84
N TYR A 103 -19.49 -2.71 -11.92
CA TYR A 103 -19.56 -2.15 -13.27
C TYR A 103 -21.00 -1.78 -13.65
N GLN A 104 -21.96 -2.65 -13.39
CA GLN A 104 -23.37 -2.37 -13.67
C GLN A 104 -23.92 -1.23 -12.82
N ALA A 105 -23.63 -1.20 -11.52
CA ALA A 105 -24.01 -0.10 -10.63
C ALA A 105 -23.49 1.25 -11.15
N CYS A 106 -22.21 1.31 -11.54
CA CYS A 106 -21.62 2.51 -12.17
C CYS A 106 -22.35 2.92 -13.46
N ARG A 107 -22.65 1.96 -14.35
CA ARG A 107 -23.28 2.24 -15.66
C ARG A 107 -24.74 2.65 -15.54
N LEU A 108 -25.45 2.11 -14.56
CA LEU A 108 -26.87 2.36 -14.31
C LEU A 108 -27.08 3.58 -13.40
N GLY A 109 -26.04 4.04 -12.70
CA GLY A 109 -26.16 5.11 -11.70
C GLY A 109 -26.93 4.67 -10.45
N ILE A 110 -26.91 3.36 -10.14
CA ILE A 110 -27.64 2.77 -9.01
C ILE A 110 -26.70 2.62 -7.83
N SER A 111 -27.11 3.14 -6.68
CA SER A 111 -26.40 2.92 -5.42
C SER A 111 -26.67 1.50 -4.90
N VAL A 112 -25.62 0.82 -4.48
CA VAL A 112 -25.66 -0.50 -3.86
C VAL A 112 -24.89 -0.43 -2.55
N PRO A 113 -25.59 -0.18 -1.41
CA PRO A 113 -24.94 -0.05 -0.13
C PRO A 113 -24.41 -1.41 0.36
N LEU A 114 -23.19 -1.42 0.86
CA LEU A 114 -22.50 -2.56 1.44
C LEU A 114 -22.09 -2.24 2.87
N THR A 115 -22.27 -3.20 3.78
CA THR A 115 -21.90 -3.04 5.19
C THR A 115 -20.96 -4.15 5.64
N GLY A 116 -20.00 -3.82 6.49
CA GLY A 116 -19.03 -4.78 6.99
C GLY A 116 -18.07 -4.19 8.02
N ARG A 117 -16.90 -4.81 8.16
CA ARG A 117 -15.82 -4.33 9.02
C ARG A 117 -14.73 -3.70 8.18
N LEU A 118 -14.31 -2.47 8.50
CA LEU A 118 -13.18 -1.81 7.86
C LEU A 118 -11.94 -1.90 8.76
N SER A 119 -10.84 -2.37 8.19
CA SER A 119 -9.50 -2.21 8.76
C SER A 119 -8.81 -1.02 8.09
N ARG A 120 -8.69 0.09 8.81
CA ARG A 120 -7.99 1.29 8.33
C ARG A 120 -6.57 1.30 8.85
N PHE A 121 -5.61 1.46 7.96
CA PHE A 121 -4.20 1.49 8.32
C PHE A 121 -3.65 2.91 8.28
N HIS A 122 -2.68 3.21 9.14
CA HIS A 122 -2.00 4.50 9.19
C HIS A 122 -0.50 4.31 9.34
N VAL A 123 0.27 5.24 8.77
CA VAL A 123 1.69 5.37 9.11
C VAL A 123 1.79 6.25 10.36
N ASN A 124 2.38 5.71 11.42
CA ASN A 124 2.50 6.36 12.71
C ASN A 124 3.59 7.45 12.66
N MET A 125 3.17 8.72 12.58
CA MET A 125 4.08 9.87 12.50
C MET A 125 5.04 9.98 13.69
N GLN A 126 4.63 9.54 14.89
CA GLN A 126 5.52 9.57 16.06
C GLN A 126 6.66 8.57 15.88
N MET A 127 6.37 7.37 15.36
CA MET A 127 7.39 6.36 15.09
C MET A 127 8.28 6.77 13.91
N VAL A 128 7.72 7.40 12.87
CA VAL A 128 8.52 8.01 11.79
C VAL A 128 9.46 9.07 12.35
N SER A 129 8.98 9.94 13.22
CA SER A 129 9.80 11.00 13.83
C SER A 129 10.90 10.40 14.69
N ALA A 130 10.61 9.39 15.52
CA ALA A 130 11.59 8.69 16.32
C ALA A 130 12.66 7.99 15.46
N LEU A 131 12.27 7.31 14.39
CA LEU A 131 13.20 6.73 13.42
C LEU A 131 14.12 7.80 12.81
N CYS A 132 13.53 8.91 12.36
CA CYS A 132 14.29 10.00 11.74
C CYS A 132 15.14 10.78 12.74
N GLN A 133 14.88 10.70 14.04
CA GLN A 133 15.71 11.31 15.09
C GLN A 133 16.94 10.45 15.38
N GLN A 134 16.81 9.13 15.32
CA GLN A 134 17.91 8.22 15.64
C GLN A 134 18.74 7.82 14.40
N TRP A 135 18.13 7.81 13.21
CA TRP A 135 18.77 7.27 12.01
C TRP A 135 18.68 8.23 10.82
N HIS A 136 19.74 8.29 10.03
CA HIS A 136 19.64 8.63 8.61
C HIS A 136 19.34 7.35 7.84
N LEU A 137 18.37 7.44 6.91
CA LEU A 137 17.88 6.30 6.14
C LEU A 137 18.01 6.59 4.65
N PHE A 138 18.90 5.89 3.96
CA PHE A 138 19.12 6.10 2.52
C PHE A 138 18.76 4.87 1.71
N ALA A 139 18.05 5.08 0.60
CA ALA A 139 17.82 4.04 -0.39
C ALA A 139 18.99 3.95 -1.38
N ILE A 140 19.63 2.79 -1.46
CA ILE A 140 20.79 2.53 -2.33
C ILE A 140 20.46 1.37 -3.28
N PRO A 141 20.84 1.45 -4.58
CA PRO A 141 20.75 0.33 -5.51
C PRO A 141 21.49 -0.92 -4.99
N ALA A 142 20.79 -2.05 -5.00
CA ALA A 142 21.30 -3.34 -4.55
C ALA A 142 22.12 -4.05 -5.64
N ASP A 143 23.08 -3.32 -6.21
CA ASP A 143 24.06 -3.80 -7.19
C ASP A 143 25.49 -3.66 -6.64
N GLU A 144 26.49 -3.66 -7.52
CA GLU A 144 27.91 -3.53 -7.15
C GLU A 144 28.20 -2.31 -6.27
N ARG A 145 27.42 -1.22 -6.42
CA ARG A 145 27.55 -0.01 -5.61
C ARG A 145 27.32 -0.29 -4.12
N LEU A 146 26.36 -1.15 -3.78
CA LEU A 146 26.10 -1.52 -2.38
C LEU A 146 27.25 -2.32 -1.80
N ALA A 147 27.84 -3.23 -2.57
CA ALA A 147 29.00 -4.01 -2.14
C ALA A 147 30.23 -3.11 -1.91
N CYS A 148 30.48 -2.16 -2.83
CA CYS A 148 31.51 -1.14 -2.66
C CYS A 148 31.25 -0.27 -1.43
N PHE A 149 30.00 0.17 -1.22
CA PHE A 149 29.59 0.92 -0.04
C PHE A 149 29.92 0.15 1.25
N PHE A 150 29.52 -1.12 1.38
CA PHE A 150 29.82 -1.92 2.58
C PHE A 150 31.33 -2.06 2.82
N ARG A 151 32.13 -2.30 1.79
CA ARG A 151 33.59 -2.37 1.93
C ARG A 151 34.17 -1.03 2.39
N ALA A 152 33.68 0.09 1.85
CA ALA A 152 34.10 1.42 2.25
C ALA A 152 33.74 1.71 3.72
N MET A 153 32.53 1.35 4.14
CA MET A 153 32.09 1.52 5.53
C MET A 153 32.93 0.71 6.51
N ILE A 154 33.26 -0.54 6.16
CA ILE A 154 34.14 -1.40 6.97
C ILE A 154 35.56 -0.82 7.04
N ALA A 155 36.14 -0.43 5.89
CA ALA A 155 37.48 0.15 5.84
C ALA A 155 37.58 1.49 6.58
N PHE A 156 36.50 2.28 6.55
CA PHE A 156 36.38 3.53 7.30
C PHE A 156 36.01 3.30 8.78
N GLU A 157 35.74 2.06 9.18
CA GLU A 157 35.25 1.65 10.51
C GLU A 157 34.05 2.50 10.95
N CYS A 158 33.09 2.68 10.05
CA CYS A 158 31.83 3.35 10.35
C CYS A 158 30.76 2.29 10.69
N PRO A 159 30.05 2.41 11.83
CA PRO A 159 28.90 1.56 12.10
C PRO A 159 27.76 1.87 11.13
N PHE A 160 27.07 0.83 10.67
CA PHE A 160 25.88 0.96 9.84
C PHE A 160 24.99 -0.29 9.94
N GLY A 161 23.70 -0.10 9.68
CA GLY A 161 22.74 -1.18 9.46
C GLY A 161 22.29 -1.23 7.99
N ASN A 162 21.68 -2.34 7.58
CA ASN A 162 20.98 -2.42 6.31
C ASN A 162 19.74 -3.30 6.39
N SER A 163 18.74 -3.01 5.55
CA SER A 163 17.51 -3.78 5.43
C SER A 163 16.98 -3.78 4.00
N GLU A 164 16.02 -4.66 3.72
CA GLU A 164 15.17 -4.53 2.53
C GLU A 164 14.24 -3.32 2.68
N LEU A 165 13.77 -2.78 1.55
CA LEU A 165 12.61 -1.87 1.57
C LEU A 165 11.34 -2.68 1.89
N PRO A 166 10.32 -2.05 2.50
CA PRO A 166 9.00 -2.65 2.59
C PRO A 166 8.49 -3.10 1.22
N ARG A 167 7.90 -4.30 1.18
CA ARG A 167 7.33 -4.87 -0.05
C ARG A 167 6.32 -3.88 -0.65
N ASN A 168 6.38 -3.68 -1.96
CA ASN A 168 5.53 -2.77 -2.74
C ASN A 168 5.80 -1.25 -2.60
N MET A 169 6.77 -0.81 -1.80
CA MET A 169 7.21 0.60 -1.84
C MET A 169 8.10 0.91 -3.06
N HIS A 170 8.62 -0.12 -3.71
CA HIS A 170 9.43 -0.01 -4.92
C HIS A 170 9.07 -1.13 -5.89
N ASN A 171 8.78 -0.76 -7.14
CA ASN A 171 8.49 -1.73 -8.19
C ASN A 171 9.79 -2.10 -8.93
N THR A 172 10.47 -3.13 -8.42
CA THR A 172 11.72 -3.64 -9.02
C THR A 172 11.51 -4.14 -10.45
N ILE A 173 10.35 -4.74 -10.76
CA ILE A 173 10.06 -5.27 -12.11
C ILE A 173 10.01 -4.12 -13.12
N LYS A 174 9.31 -3.04 -12.78
CA LYS A 174 9.16 -1.86 -13.65
C LYS A 174 10.44 -1.05 -13.76
N SER A 175 11.16 -0.88 -12.65
CA SER A 175 12.38 -0.04 -12.61
C SER A 175 13.65 -0.76 -13.04
N GLY A 176 13.67 -2.09 -13.02
CA GLY A 176 14.87 -2.90 -13.27
C GLY A 176 15.93 -2.82 -12.17
N VAL A 177 15.72 -2.03 -11.12
CA VAL A 177 16.71 -1.78 -10.05
C VAL A 177 16.11 -2.27 -8.74
N LYS A 178 16.80 -3.14 -8.01
CA LYS A 178 16.43 -3.46 -6.62
C LYS A 178 17.05 -2.41 -5.71
N LEU A 179 16.34 -1.96 -4.68
CA LEU A 179 16.84 -1.03 -3.68
C LEU A 179 17.02 -1.72 -2.32
N LYS A 180 17.93 -1.19 -1.49
CA LYS A 180 18.16 -1.54 -0.09
C LYS A 180 18.18 -0.26 0.75
N LEU A 181 17.80 -0.37 2.02
CA LEU A 181 17.94 0.73 2.97
C LEU A 181 19.24 0.58 3.74
N VAL A 182 19.99 1.67 3.84
CA VAL A 182 21.13 1.81 4.74
C VAL A 182 20.72 2.69 5.91
N TRP A 183 21.15 2.27 7.11
CA TRP A 183 20.84 2.90 8.39
C TRP A 183 22.14 3.44 8.97
N LEU A 184 22.19 4.75 9.22
CA LEU A 184 23.35 5.44 9.80
C LEU A 184 22.88 6.13 11.08
N GLU A 185 23.52 5.83 12.21
CA GLU A 185 23.13 6.41 13.50
C GLU A 185 23.44 7.91 13.53
N ARG A 186 22.42 8.72 13.81
CA ARG A 186 22.58 10.17 13.95
C ARG A 186 23.39 10.51 15.19
N GLY A 187 24.29 11.48 15.08
CA GLY A 187 25.16 11.90 16.17
C GLY A 187 26.44 11.05 16.31
N HIS A 188 26.58 9.97 15.54
CA HIS A 188 27.85 9.26 15.42
C HIS A 188 28.70 9.90 14.33
N THR A 189 29.85 10.48 14.70
CA THR A 189 30.69 11.32 13.83
C THR A 189 30.92 10.75 12.43
N LYS A 190 31.34 9.48 12.32
CA LYS A 190 31.60 8.86 11.00
C LYS A 190 30.31 8.60 10.20
N ALA A 191 29.22 8.29 10.89
CA ALA A 191 27.94 7.96 10.26
C ALA A 191 27.28 9.24 9.72
N ASP A 192 27.38 10.35 10.45
CA ASP A 192 26.95 11.66 9.99
C ASP A 192 27.75 12.12 8.76
N ILE A 193 29.08 11.95 8.74
CA ILE A 193 29.90 12.24 7.55
C ILE A 193 29.43 11.44 6.33
N VAL A 194 29.18 10.13 6.51
CA VAL A 194 28.69 9.29 5.41
C VAL A 194 27.30 9.72 4.96
N ALA A 195 26.41 10.08 5.90
CA ALA A 195 25.08 10.57 5.59
C ALA A 195 25.14 11.86 4.75
N ASP A 196 26.02 12.80 5.09
CA ASP A 196 26.23 14.03 4.32
C ASP A 196 26.74 13.74 2.91
N VAL A 197 27.65 12.76 2.76
CA VAL A 197 28.13 12.31 1.44
C VAL A 197 27.00 11.72 0.60
N LEU A 198 26.16 10.85 1.19
CA LEU A 198 25.03 10.24 0.48
C LEU A 198 23.98 11.29 0.09
N ALA A 199 23.65 12.21 0.99
CA ALA A 199 22.73 13.32 0.72
C ALA A 199 23.26 14.22 -0.40
N THR A 200 24.53 14.61 -0.35
CA THR A 200 25.19 15.44 -1.37
C THR A 200 25.24 14.73 -2.73
N ALA A 201 25.41 13.41 -2.74
CA ALA A 201 25.37 12.59 -3.95
C ALA A 201 23.95 12.35 -4.49
N GLY A 202 22.91 12.83 -3.79
CA GLY A 202 21.52 12.75 -4.23
C GLY A 202 20.85 11.40 -4.00
N PHE A 203 21.36 10.57 -3.08
CA PHE A 203 20.66 9.34 -2.69
C PHE A 203 19.36 9.71 -1.95
N PRO A 204 18.22 9.03 -2.25
CA PRO A 204 16.95 9.37 -1.61
C PRO A 204 16.97 9.13 -0.11
N ASP A 205 16.55 10.14 0.66
CA ASP A 205 16.24 10.02 2.08
C ASP A 205 14.88 9.32 2.24
N PHE A 206 14.91 8.11 2.78
CA PHE A 206 13.72 7.30 2.99
C PHE A 206 12.88 7.80 4.18
N GLY A 207 13.49 8.49 5.13
CA GLY A 207 12.78 9.14 6.24
C GLY A 207 11.80 10.20 5.74
N ASP A 208 12.17 10.98 4.73
CA ASP A 208 11.27 11.96 4.11
C ASP A 208 10.09 11.30 3.39
N GLN A 209 10.33 10.16 2.73
CA GLN A 209 9.25 9.38 2.13
C GLN A 209 8.27 8.86 3.20
N LEU A 210 8.77 8.38 4.35
CA LEU A 210 7.91 7.95 5.45
C LEU A 210 7.08 9.11 6.03
N LYS A 211 7.65 10.30 6.17
CA LYS A 211 6.92 11.51 6.61
C LYS A 211 5.80 11.86 5.63
N LEU A 212 6.07 11.80 4.32
CA LEU A 212 5.07 12.08 3.30
C LEU A 212 3.89 11.11 3.36
N LEU A 213 4.16 9.83 3.56
CA LEU A 213 3.12 8.80 3.74
C LEU A 213 2.30 9.03 5.02
N ALA A 214 2.95 9.42 6.12
CA ALA A 214 2.28 9.71 7.39
C ALA A 214 1.39 10.96 7.31
N THR A 215 1.85 12.04 6.66
CA THR A 215 1.03 13.26 6.47
C THR A 215 -0.15 13.02 5.53
N SER A 216 0.05 12.23 4.47
CA SER A 216 -1.02 11.85 3.54
C SER A 216 -2.13 11.01 4.21
N SER A 217 -1.79 10.32 5.29
CA SER A 217 -2.73 9.57 6.13
C SER A 217 -3.55 10.48 7.07
N LEU A 218 -3.02 11.65 7.44
CA LEU A 218 -3.66 12.60 8.39
C LEU A 218 -4.62 13.60 7.73
N GLN A 219 -4.34 14.03 6.50
CA GLN A 219 -5.16 15.06 5.82
C GLN A 219 -6.55 14.57 5.39
N LYS A 220 -6.88 13.28 5.55
CA LYS A 220 -8.14 12.69 5.05
C LYS A 220 -9.10 12.25 6.15
N THR A 221 -8.68 12.23 7.42
CA THR A 221 -9.55 11.97 8.57
C THR A 221 -10.55 13.10 8.82
N HIS A 222 -10.32 14.30 8.28
CA HIS A 222 -11.17 15.48 8.51
C HIS A 222 -12.27 15.72 7.47
N LYS A 223 -12.51 14.79 6.52
CA LYS A 223 -13.57 14.94 5.48
C LYS A 223 -14.80 14.05 5.66
N LEU A 224 -14.94 13.38 6.79
CA LEU A 224 -16.13 12.61 7.14
C LEU A 224 -16.66 13.09 8.49
N ALA A 225 -17.35 14.23 8.46
CA ALA A 225 -18.26 14.71 9.49
C ALA A 225 -19.52 15.21 8.79
#